data_AF-L1LAR4-F1
#
_entry.id   AF-L1LAR4-F1
#
_cell.length_a   1.000
_cell.length_b   1.000
_cell.length_c   1.000
_cell.angle_alpha   90.00
_cell.angle_beta   90.00
_cell.angle_gamma   90.00
#
_symmetry.space_group_name_H-M   'P 1'
#
loop_
_entity.id
_entity.type
_entity.pdbx_description
1 polymer ?
#
loop_
_entity_poly.entity_id
_entity_poly.type
_entity_poly.pdbx_seq_one_letter_code
_entity_poly.pdbx_strand_id
1 'polypeptide(L)'
;MTILSSTSLYTLSISFLIYSSIKTTACSSECHYALSFKDPVTLDISGETPGTIMEVEGEEYNGNRIFCTRPEFAEEYRIGDVMDGRELIFGDRLRNDEREVFTYVQEDGTTYVEVLSIYKGENGVIREIDEFLRRFNDSRYRRLIREPVELDVTNYDPSSGKIKMEVYSRGRRIYSVRDTLKYLVGVVRYGKRVIDDVTEGVKFKEVLVDERRGLTIEVARFMKNGDLVNLEYKFVGENEGFELVSEECNLAYEEV
;
A
#
# COMPACT_ATOMS: atom_id res chain seq x y z
N MET A 1 9.29 -44.25 0.85
CA MET A 1 8.13 -43.37 0.67
C MET A 1 8.47 -42.08 1.39
N THR A 2 9.11 -41.17 0.68
CA THR A 2 9.82 -40.02 1.24
C THR A 2 8.96 -38.79 0.96
N ILE A 3 8.27 -38.29 1.99
CA ILE A 3 7.50 -37.05 1.90
C ILE A 3 8.50 -35.92 2.05
N LEU A 4 9.01 -35.42 0.92
CA LEU A 4 9.69 -34.14 0.87
C LEU A 4 8.62 -33.06 1.00
N SER A 5 8.36 -32.60 2.23
CA SER A 5 7.60 -31.36 2.42
C SER A 5 8.54 -30.20 2.09
N SER A 6 8.52 -29.75 0.83
CA SER A 6 9.02 -28.44 0.46
C SER A 6 8.12 -27.40 1.12
N THR A 7 8.47 -27.02 2.35
CA THR A 7 7.91 -25.84 3.00
C THR A 7 8.49 -24.63 2.29
N SER A 8 7.73 -24.20 1.28
CA SER A 8 7.87 -22.93 0.59
C SER A 8 8.04 -21.81 1.61
N LEU A 9 9.21 -21.17 1.61
CA LEU A 9 9.58 -19.97 2.39
C LEU A 9 8.96 -18.69 1.81
N TYR A 10 7.80 -18.78 1.15
CA TYR A 10 7.14 -17.67 0.48
C TYR A 10 5.80 -17.37 1.16
N THR A 11 5.83 -16.55 2.20
CA THR A 11 4.69 -15.73 2.68
C THR A 11 5.24 -14.42 3.25
N LEU A 12 5.83 -13.63 2.34
CA LEU A 12 5.85 -12.17 2.35
C LEU A 12 4.73 -11.61 1.44
N SER A 13 3.76 -12.44 1.06
CA SER A 13 2.62 -12.11 0.23
C SER A 13 1.57 -11.41 1.10
N ILE A 14 1.41 -10.09 1.05
CA ILE A 14 0.49 -9.46 0.08
C ILE A 14 0.81 -7.96 -0.16
N SER A 15 1.98 -7.43 0.24
CA SER A 15 2.28 -5.99 -0.02
C SER A 15 3.75 -5.57 -0.11
N PHE A 16 4.73 -6.48 -0.20
CA PHE A 16 6.15 -6.09 -0.03
C PHE A 16 7.14 -6.49 -1.13
N LEU A 17 6.70 -7.09 -2.24
CA LEU A 17 7.60 -7.50 -3.32
C LEU A 17 7.14 -6.98 -4.67
N ILE A 18 6.92 -5.67 -4.78
CA ILE A 18 7.02 -5.02 -6.08
C ILE A 18 8.04 -3.90 -5.98
N TYR A 19 9.08 -4.06 -6.81
CA TYR A 19 10.13 -3.09 -7.14
C TYR A 19 11.30 -3.00 -6.14
N SER A 20 12.45 -3.60 -6.53
CA SER A 20 13.78 -3.24 -6.00
C SER A 20 14.77 -2.88 -7.14
N SER A 21 15.51 -1.76 -6.98
CA SER A 21 16.68 -1.24 -7.74
C SER A 21 16.47 0.00 -8.63
N ILE A 22 16.78 1.23 -8.18
CA ILE A 22 18.01 1.98 -8.52
C ILE A 22 18.41 2.91 -7.34
N LYS A 23 19.70 3.21 -7.25
CA LYS A 23 20.34 4.04 -6.22
C LYS A 23 20.01 5.53 -6.39
N THR A 24 19.44 6.17 -5.38
CA THR A 24 19.43 7.63 -5.26
C THR A 24 20.71 8.14 -4.59
N THR A 25 21.38 9.10 -5.26
CA THR A 25 22.52 9.84 -4.73
C THR A 25 22.00 11.17 -4.18
N ALA A 26 22.09 11.39 -2.86
CA ALA A 26 21.62 12.61 -2.23
C ALA A 26 22.45 13.83 -2.67
N CYS A 27 21.82 14.77 -3.37
CA CYS A 27 22.39 16.08 -3.68
C CYS A 27 21.67 17.14 -2.83
N SER A 28 22.39 17.72 -1.87
CA SER A 28 21.91 18.82 -1.04
C SER A 28 22.37 20.15 -1.65
N SER A 29 21.47 20.80 -2.38
CA SER A 29 21.57 22.23 -2.67
C SER A 29 20.16 22.81 -2.76
N GLU A 30 19.95 23.94 -2.08
CA GLU A 30 18.74 24.77 -2.15
C GLU A 30 18.51 25.21 -3.60
N CYS A 31 17.76 24.41 -4.36
CA CYS A 31 17.38 24.71 -5.73
C CYS A 31 16.00 25.36 -5.71
N HIS A 32 15.90 26.58 -6.25
CA HIS A 32 14.61 27.14 -6.63
C HIS A 32 13.97 26.20 -7.67
N TYR A 33 12.98 25.41 -7.25
CA TYR A 33 12.27 24.46 -8.12
C TYR A 33 11.44 25.22 -9.14
N ALA A 34 11.99 25.42 -10.34
CA ALA A 34 11.19 25.81 -11.49
C ALA A 34 10.17 24.68 -11.74
N LEU A 35 8.88 25.02 -11.78
CA LEU A 35 7.82 24.09 -12.17
C LEU A 35 8.15 23.53 -13.56
N SER A 36 8.53 22.26 -13.64
CA SER A 36 8.62 21.54 -14.91
C SER A 36 7.22 21.24 -15.38
N PHE A 37 6.77 21.95 -16.43
CA PHE A 37 5.50 21.65 -17.09
C PHE A 37 5.72 20.48 -18.04
N LYS A 38 5.29 19.29 -17.63
CA LYS A 38 5.22 18.11 -18.51
C LYS A 38 3.85 18.03 -19.18
N ASP A 39 3.83 17.60 -20.44
CA ASP A 39 2.62 17.44 -21.23
C ASP A 39 1.81 16.23 -20.73
N PRO A 40 0.53 16.42 -20.36
CA PRO A 40 -0.30 15.32 -19.88
C PRO A 40 -0.74 14.42 -21.03
N VAL A 41 -0.60 13.10 -20.82
CA VAL A 41 -1.11 12.06 -21.72
C VAL A 41 -2.28 11.37 -21.04
N THR A 42 -3.44 11.36 -21.68
CA THR A 42 -4.60 10.62 -21.19
C THR A 42 -4.35 9.11 -21.29
N LEU A 43 -4.56 8.40 -20.18
CA LEU A 43 -4.52 6.95 -20.11
C LEU A 43 -5.95 6.40 -20.07
N ASP A 44 -6.32 5.58 -21.05
CA ASP A 44 -7.51 4.73 -20.97
C ASP A 44 -7.08 3.30 -20.60
N ILE A 45 -7.38 2.88 -19.36
CA ILE A 45 -6.96 1.57 -18.85
C ILE A 45 -7.63 0.39 -19.58
N SER A 46 -8.74 0.64 -20.30
CA SER A 46 -9.44 -0.37 -21.10
C SER A 46 -9.04 -0.36 -22.58
N GLY A 47 -8.32 0.67 -23.00
CA GLY A 47 -7.98 0.94 -24.39
C GLY A 47 -6.56 0.51 -24.77
N GLU A 48 -6.11 1.02 -25.92
CA GLU A 48 -4.74 0.88 -26.36
C GLU A 48 -3.84 1.82 -25.56
N THR A 49 -2.77 1.28 -24.97
CA THR A 49 -1.78 2.05 -24.20
C THR A 49 -1.04 3.01 -25.14
N PRO A 50 -1.07 4.34 -24.89
CA PRO A 50 -0.33 5.31 -25.70
C PRO A 50 1.16 4.99 -25.79
N GLY A 51 1.80 5.29 -26.92
CA GLY A 51 3.22 4.97 -27.14
C GLY A 51 4.20 5.64 -26.17
N THR A 52 3.78 6.69 -25.46
CA THR A 52 4.54 7.37 -24.40
C THR A 52 4.41 6.73 -23.01
N ILE A 53 3.43 5.84 -22.86
CA ILE A 53 3.18 5.08 -21.64
C ILE A 53 3.68 3.65 -21.88
N MET A 54 4.27 3.05 -20.85
CA MET A 54 4.51 1.61 -20.83
C MET A 54 3.56 0.94 -19.86
N GLU A 55 3.25 -0.29 -20.19
CA GLU A 55 2.47 -1.20 -19.38
C GLU A 55 3.38 -2.34 -18.94
N VAL A 56 3.43 -2.58 -17.64
CA VAL A 56 4.16 -3.68 -17.01
C VAL A 56 3.13 -4.61 -16.39
N GLU A 57 3.18 -5.88 -16.77
CA GLU A 57 2.42 -6.93 -16.10
C GLU A 57 3.09 -7.21 -14.75
N GLY A 58 2.31 -7.19 -13.67
CA GLY A 58 2.86 -7.49 -12.34
C GLY A 58 2.94 -8.99 -12.10
N GLU A 59 3.93 -9.42 -11.33
CA GLU A 59 4.16 -10.85 -11.10
C GLU A 59 3.20 -11.47 -10.05
N GLU A 60 2.64 -10.66 -9.16
CA GLU A 60 1.95 -11.16 -7.96
C GLU A 60 0.50 -11.61 -8.23
N TYR A 61 -0.17 -11.04 -9.24
CA TYR A 61 -1.57 -11.32 -9.53
C TYR A 61 -1.81 -11.37 -11.04
N ASN A 62 -2.25 -12.52 -11.55
CA ASN A 62 -2.66 -12.64 -12.95
C ASN A 62 -3.65 -11.52 -13.33
N GLY A 63 -3.28 -10.72 -14.32
CA GLY A 63 -4.11 -9.63 -14.82
C GLY A 63 -3.96 -8.29 -14.08
N ASN A 64 -2.97 -8.13 -13.20
CA ASN A 64 -2.57 -6.80 -12.76
C ASN A 64 -1.76 -6.09 -13.85
N ARG A 65 -1.98 -4.78 -13.99
CA ARG A 65 -1.30 -3.94 -14.99
C ARG A 65 -0.85 -2.66 -14.31
N ILE A 66 0.41 -2.31 -14.53
CA ILE A 66 1.03 -1.09 -14.02
C ILE A 66 1.36 -0.21 -15.21
N PHE A 67 0.87 1.01 -15.18
CA PHE A 67 1.12 2.01 -16.20
C PHE A 67 1.99 3.11 -15.65
N CYS A 68 3.09 3.39 -16.34
CA CYS A 68 3.98 4.50 -16.03
C CYS A 68 4.45 5.15 -17.35
N THR A 69 4.94 6.38 -17.26
CA THR A 69 5.53 7.05 -18.43
C THR A 69 6.83 6.34 -18.78
N ARG A 70 7.08 6.08 -20.07
CA ARG A 70 8.34 5.43 -20.45
C ARG A 70 9.54 6.30 -20.06
N PRO A 71 10.67 5.70 -19.62
CA PRO A 71 11.85 6.46 -19.22
C PRO A 71 12.33 7.46 -20.27
N GLU A 72 12.27 7.12 -21.57
CA GLU A 72 12.68 8.01 -22.67
C GLU A 72 11.78 9.24 -22.86
N PHE A 73 10.57 9.24 -22.26
CA PHE A 73 9.59 10.34 -22.34
C PHE A 73 9.33 11.01 -20.98
N ALA A 74 9.92 10.52 -19.89
CA ALA A 74 9.60 10.93 -18.52
C ALA A 74 9.91 12.40 -18.20
N GLU A 75 10.83 13.02 -18.93
CA GLU A 75 11.16 14.45 -18.76
C GLU A 75 10.14 15.39 -19.42
N GLU A 76 9.47 14.93 -20.47
CA GLU A 76 8.56 15.74 -21.30
C GLU A 76 7.09 15.44 -21.04
N TYR A 77 6.77 14.19 -20.69
CA TYR A 77 5.40 13.70 -20.57
C TYR A 77 5.12 13.16 -19.17
N ARG A 78 3.83 13.11 -18.84
CA ARG A 78 3.31 12.48 -17.63
C ARG A 78 1.92 11.91 -17.89
N ILE A 79 1.47 10.99 -17.05
CA ILE A 79 0.09 10.53 -17.09
C ILE A 79 -0.82 11.65 -16.56
N GLY A 80 -1.77 12.08 -17.41
CA GLY A 80 -2.81 13.04 -17.12
C GLY A 80 -4.10 12.34 -16.66
N ASP A 81 -5.20 12.60 -17.34
CA ASP A 81 -6.49 11.95 -17.04
C ASP A 81 -6.37 10.42 -17.11
N VAL A 82 -6.95 9.74 -16.12
CA VAL A 82 -7.08 8.29 -16.05
C VAL A 82 -8.52 7.92 -16.30
N MET A 83 -8.77 7.15 -17.34
CA MET A 83 -10.09 6.79 -17.85
C MET A 83 -10.26 5.27 -17.98
N ASP A 84 -11.51 4.84 -18.00
CA ASP A 84 -11.94 3.50 -18.43
C ASP A 84 -13.03 3.68 -19.49
N GLY A 85 -12.63 3.63 -20.75
CA GLY A 85 -13.45 3.93 -21.92
C GLY A 85 -13.91 5.39 -21.92
N ARG A 86 -15.16 5.64 -21.51
CA ARG A 86 -15.73 7.00 -21.44
C ARG A 86 -15.81 7.54 -20.01
N GLU A 87 -15.50 6.72 -19.02
CA GLU A 87 -15.58 7.10 -17.63
C GLU A 87 -14.26 7.71 -17.16
N LEU A 88 -14.31 8.92 -16.62
CA LEU A 88 -13.16 9.53 -15.94
C LEU A 88 -13.06 8.96 -14.52
N ILE A 89 -11.96 8.25 -14.24
CA ILE A 89 -11.67 7.71 -12.91
C ILE A 89 -10.95 8.76 -12.07
N PHE A 90 -9.90 9.37 -12.64
CA PHE A 90 -9.08 10.36 -11.96
C PHE A 90 -8.66 11.48 -12.91
N GLY A 91 -8.93 12.72 -12.50
CA GLY A 91 -8.62 13.91 -13.30
C GLY A 91 -7.15 14.32 -13.23
N ASP A 92 -6.70 14.99 -14.28
CA ASP A 92 -5.40 15.61 -14.32
C ASP A 92 -5.20 16.69 -13.24
N ARG A 93 -3.97 16.84 -12.77
CA ARG A 93 -3.54 17.92 -11.87
C ARG A 93 -2.25 18.55 -12.39
N LEU A 94 -2.25 19.86 -12.60
CA LEU A 94 -1.10 20.62 -13.14
C LEU A 94 0.19 20.49 -12.32
N ARG A 95 0.09 20.17 -11.03
CA ARG A 95 1.24 20.03 -10.13
C ARG A 95 1.93 18.67 -10.21
N ASN A 96 1.33 17.71 -10.93
CA ASN A 96 1.83 16.36 -10.98
C ASN A 96 3.11 16.29 -11.80
N ASP A 97 4.19 15.77 -11.22
CA ASP A 97 5.46 15.57 -11.93
C ASP A 97 5.52 14.16 -12.53
N GLU A 98 4.99 13.18 -11.80
CA GLU A 98 4.93 11.78 -12.22
C GLU A 98 3.66 11.12 -11.73
N ARG A 99 3.17 10.12 -12.46
CA ARG A 99 2.03 9.31 -12.03
C ARG A 99 2.18 7.89 -12.51
N GLU A 100 1.85 6.99 -11.59
CA GLU A 100 1.72 5.57 -11.84
C GLU A 100 0.27 5.16 -11.61
N VAL A 101 -0.21 4.26 -12.45
CA VAL A 101 -1.56 3.70 -12.33
C VAL A 101 -1.45 2.20 -12.23
N PHE A 102 -1.89 1.65 -11.11
CA PHE A 102 -2.03 0.21 -10.91
C PHE A 102 -3.49 -0.19 -11.10
N THR A 103 -3.72 -1.27 -11.82
CA THR A 103 -5.06 -1.83 -12.02
C THR A 103 -5.06 -3.32 -11.74
N TYR A 104 -6.17 -3.81 -11.19
CA TYR A 104 -6.37 -5.23 -10.91
C TYR A 104 -7.86 -5.57 -11.03
N VAL A 105 -8.17 -6.69 -11.70
CA VAL A 105 -9.54 -7.21 -11.83
C VAL A 105 -9.64 -8.52 -11.06
N GLN A 106 -10.55 -8.57 -10.09
CA GLN A 106 -10.86 -9.77 -9.32
C GLN A 106 -11.64 -10.78 -10.16
N GLU A 107 -11.64 -12.04 -9.70
CA GLU A 107 -12.40 -13.13 -10.35
C GLU A 107 -13.91 -12.85 -10.42
N ASP A 108 -14.45 -12.07 -9.48
CA ASP A 108 -15.87 -11.68 -9.46
C ASP A 108 -16.18 -10.52 -10.42
N GLY A 109 -15.19 -10.01 -11.14
CA GLY A 109 -15.29 -8.87 -12.05
C GLY A 109 -15.14 -7.50 -11.38
N THR A 110 -14.87 -7.44 -10.08
CA THR A 110 -14.55 -6.17 -9.40
C THR A 110 -13.23 -5.61 -9.92
N THR A 111 -13.24 -4.37 -10.40
CA THR A 111 -12.05 -3.64 -10.84
C THR A 111 -11.56 -2.70 -9.74
N TYR A 112 -10.29 -2.81 -9.39
CA TYR A 112 -9.57 -1.93 -8.50
C TYR A 112 -8.57 -1.09 -9.30
N VAL A 113 -8.51 0.21 -9.00
CA VAL A 113 -7.57 1.15 -9.62
C VAL A 113 -6.91 1.97 -8.52
N GLU A 114 -5.60 2.05 -8.55
CA GLU A 114 -4.78 2.86 -7.65
C GLU A 114 -3.98 3.85 -8.48
N VAL A 115 -4.02 5.12 -8.10
CA VAL A 115 -3.29 6.20 -8.75
C VAL A 115 -2.31 6.78 -7.76
N LEU A 116 -1.02 6.54 -7.98
CA LEU A 116 0.06 7.19 -7.25
C LEU A 116 0.45 8.46 -8.02
N SER A 117 0.25 9.62 -7.40
CA SER A 117 0.69 10.91 -7.93
C SER A 117 1.90 11.40 -7.15
N ILE A 118 2.95 11.79 -7.86
CA ILE A 118 4.21 12.27 -7.29
C ILE A 118 4.39 13.72 -7.76
N TYR A 119 4.63 14.62 -6.80
CA TYR A 119 4.84 16.04 -7.08
C TYR A 119 5.99 16.61 -6.27
N LYS A 120 6.63 17.64 -6.84
CA LYS A 120 7.68 18.41 -6.17
C LYS A 120 7.03 19.43 -5.23
N GLY A 121 7.28 19.29 -3.93
CA GLY A 121 6.92 20.24 -2.90
C GLY A 121 8.09 21.11 -2.46
N GLU A 122 7.82 22.10 -1.61
CA GLU A 122 8.86 23.00 -1.06
C GLU A 122 9.91 22.23 -0.23
N ASN A 123 9.47 21.18 0.47
CA ASN A 123 10.30 20.38 1.38
C ASN A 123 10.67 19.00 0.81
N GLY A 124 10.63 18.83 -0.51
CA GLY A 124 10.98 17.58 -1.17
C GLY A 124 9.83 16.96 -1.96
N VAL A 125 9.89 15.65 -2.16
CA VAL A 125 8.90 14.90 -2.94
C VAL A 125 7.68 14.61 -2.08
N ILE A 126 6.49 14.90 -2.61
CA ILE A 126 5.22 14.55 -1.97
C ILE A 126 4.52 13.54 -2.86
N ARG A 127 3.94 12.53 -2.21
CA ARG A 127 3.26 11.41 -2.84
C ARG A 127 1.84 11.33 -2.32
N GLU A 128 0.91 11.01 -3.22
CA GLU A 128 -0.51 10.82 -2.89
C GLU A 128 -1.03 9.59 -3.62
N ILE A 129 -1.67 8.70 -2.87
CA ILE A 129 -2.31 7.49 -3.38
C ILE A 129 -3.83 7.68 -3.28
N ASP A 130 -4.48 7.62 -4.44
CA ASP A 130 -5.93 7.62 -4.57
C ASP A 130 -6.41 6.26 -5.09
N GLU A 131 -7.32 5.63 -4.34
CA GLU A 131 -7.80 4.28 -4.60
C GLU A 131 -9.27 4.31 -5.03
N PHE A 132 -9.61 3.53 -6.05
CA PHE A 132 -10.94 3.45 -6.65
C PHE A 132 -11.36 2.00 -6.85
N LEU A 133 -12.68 1.77 -6.75
CA LEU A 133 -13.29 0.47 -6.92
C LEU A 133 -14.54 0.58 -7.80
N ARG A 134 -14.70 -0.35 -8.74
CA ARG A 134 -15.94 -0.60 -9.47
C ARG A 134 -16.29 -2.08 -9.35
N ARG A 135 -17.37 -2.41 -8.64
CA ARG A 135 -17.85 -3.80 -8.58
C ARG A 135 -18.49 -4.19 -9.90
N PHE A 136 -18.64 -5.50 -10.16
CA PHE A 136 -19.20 -6.03 -11.41
C PHE A 136 -20.53 -5.40 -11.87
N ASN A 137 -21.39 -4.99 -10.93
CA ASN A 137 -22.69 -4.35 -11.23
C ASN A 137 -22.73 -2.84 -10.96
N ASP A 138 -21.60 -2.23 -10.59
CA ASP A 138 -21.52 -0.80 -10.39
C ASP A 138 -21.36 -0.10 -11.74
N SER A 139 -22.19 0.91 -11.99
CA SER A 139 -22.12 1.71 -13.23
C SER A 139 -20.98 2.72 -13.24
N ARG A 140 -20.25 2.86 -12.13
CA ARG A 140 -19.16 3.84 -11.98
C ARG A 140 -18.16 3.43 -10.91
N TYR A 141 -16.93 3.89 -11.06
CA TYR A 141 -15.91 3.85 -10.02
C TYR A 141 -16.31 4.74 -8.84
N ARG A 142 -15.90 4.30 -7.65
CA ARG A 142 -16.04 5.07 -6.41
C ARG A 142 -14.73 5.04 -5.67
N ARG A 143 -14.41 6.13 -4.97
CA ARG A 143 -13.25 6.16 -4.07
C ARG A 143 -13.41 5.06 -3.03
N LEU A 144 -12.33 4.31 -2.81
CA LEU A 144 -12.30 3.23 -1.84
C LEU A 144 -12.34 3.82 -0.41
N ILE A 145 -13.31 3.35 0.38
CA ILE A 145 -13.46 3.68 1.79
C ILE A 145 -13.56 2.36 2.54
N ARG A 146 -12.61 2.12 3.45
CA ARG A 146 -12.54 0.90 4.26
C ARG A 146 -13.26 1.10 5.59
N GLU A 147 -13.91 0.06 6.08
CA GLU A 147 -14.46 0.00 7.44
C GLU A 147 -13.32 -0.31 8.43
N PRO A 148 -13.03 0.56 9.41
CA PRO A 148 -12.04 0.27 10.43
C PRO A 148 -12.55 -0.84 11.35
N VAL A 149 -11.68 -1.82 11.64
CA VAL A 149 -11.98 -2.93 12.55
C VAL A 149 -11.09 -2.88 13.78
N GLU A 150 -11.64 -3.23 14.94
CA GLU A 150 -10.87 -3.39 16.18
C GLU A 150 -10.24 -4.78 16.22
N LEU A 151 -8.95 -4.82 16.52
CA LEU A 151 -8.16 -6.02 16.75
C LEU A 151 -7.70 -6.03 18.20
N ASP A 152 -8.23 -6.94 19.02
CA ASP A 152 -7.63 -7.29 20.31
C ASP A 152 -6.79 -8.57 20.14
N VAL A 153 -5.47 -8.45 20.22
CA VAL A 153 -4.55 -9.58 20.00
C VAL A 153 -4.62 -10.64 21.10
N THR A 154 -5.26 -10.33 22.24
CA THR A 154 -5.47 -11.27 23.35
C THR A 154 -6.78 -12.05 23.22
N ASN A 155 -7.76 -11.49 22.50
CA ASN A 155 -9.10 -12.06 22.33
C ASN A 155 -9.51 -12.05 20.85
N TYR A 156 -8.67 -12.65 20.01
CA TYR A 156 -8.94 -12.78 18.59
C TYR A 156 -10.11 -13.73 18.33
N ASP A 157 -11.14 -13.23 17.64
CA ASP A 157 -12.28 -14.03 17.17
C ASP A 157 -12.14 -14.39 15.67
N PRO A 158 -11.73 -15.62 15.32
CA PRO A 158 -11.65 -16.08 13.94
C PRO A 158 -13.01 -16.15 13.24
N SER A 159 -14.12 -16.22 14.00
CA SER A 159 -15.47 -16.32 13.45
C SER A 159 -16.00 -15.00 12.89
N SER A 160 -15.41 -13.87 13.29
CA SER A 160 -15.75 -12.54 12.76
C SER A 160 -15.57 -12.42 11.24
N GLY A 161 -14.66 -13.21 10.64
CA GLY A 161 -14.36 -13.21 9.21
C GLY A 161 -13.69 -11.93 8.68
N LYS A 162 -13.43 -10.93 9.55
CA LYS A 162 -12.83 -9.64 9.16
C LYS A 162 -11.31 -9.65 9.23
N ILE A 163 -10.76 -10.29 10.26
CA ILE A 163 -9.31 -10.44 10.48
C ILE A 163 -8.89 -11.86 10.07
N LYS A 164 -7.73 -11.97 9.45
CA LYS A 164 -6.97 -13.22 9.30
C LYS A 164 -5.81 -13.23 10.28
N MET A 165 -5.52 -14.40 10.84
CA MET A 165 -4.32 -14.65 11.64
C MET A 165 -3.50 -15.73 10.97
N GLU A 166 -2.23 -15.45 10.76
CA GLU A 166 -1.25 -16.39 10.23
C GLU A 166 -0.22 -16.72 11.32
N VAL A 167 -0.01 -18.03 11.57
CA VAL A 167 0.94 -18.51 12.57
C VAL A 167 2.22 -18.92 11.87
N TYR A 168 3.28 -18.11 12.02
CA TYR A 168 4.57 -18.36 11.36
C TYR A 168 5.42 -19.38 12.11
N SER A 169 5.45 -19.25 13.43
CA SER A 169 6.18 -20.17 14.31
C SER A 169 5.57 -20.13 15.70
N ARG A 170 6.00 -21.04 16.58
CA ARG A 170 5.51 -21.05 17.96
C ARG A 170 5.79 -19.71 18.64
N GLY A 171 4.72 -19.02 19.03
CA GLY A 171 4.80 -17.70 19.66
C GLY A 171 4.94 -16.53 18.69
N ARG A 172 4.82 -16.72 17.37
CA ARG A 172 4.83 -15.63 16.38
C ARG A 172 3.58 -15.66 15.51
N ARG A 173 2.78 -14.58 15.54
CA ARG A 173 1.48 -14.46 14.86
C ARG A 173 1.39 -13.15 14.11
N ILE A 174 0.94 -13.16 12.87
CA ILE A 174 0.61 -11.95 12.09
C ILE A 174 -0.90 -11.84 11.96
N TYR A 175 -1.41 -10.64 12.20
CA TYR A 175 -2.80 -10.28 12.00
C TYR A 175 -2.90 -9.21 10.91
N SER A 176 -3.83 -9.44 9.98
CA SER A 176 -4.22 -8.44 8.99
C SER A 176 -5.68 -8.66 8.61
N VAL A 177 -6.26 -7.75 7.84
CA VAL A 177 -7.65 -7.92 7.36
C VAL A 177 -7.71 -9.01 6.29
N ARG A 178 -8.83 -9.75 6.25
CA ARG A 178 -9.07 -10.78 5.24
C ARG A 178 -9.40 -10.19 3.87
N ASP A 179 -10.13 -9.09 3.86
CA ASP A 179 -10.55 -8.36 2.65
C ASP A 179 -10.04 -6.92 2.76
N THR A 180 -8.89 -6.67 2.12
CA THR A 180 -8.21 -5.37 2.11
C THR A 180 -8.96 -4.30 1.31
N LEU A 181 -9.95 -4.67 0.48
CA LEU A 181 -10.80 -3.72 -0.24
C LEU A 181 -12.06 -3.35 0.57
N LYS A 182 -12.26 -3.96 1.74
CA LYS A 182 -13.43 -3.67 2.58
C LYS A 182 -13.06 -3.18 3.96
N TYR A 183 -12.01 -3.75 4.56
CA TYR A 183 -11.65 -3.49 5.94
C TYR A 183 -10.24 -2.92 6.06
N LEU A 184 -9.99 -2.22 7.18
CA LEU A 184 -8.67 -1.79 7.62
C LEU A 184 -8.54 -2.07 9.12
N VAL A 185 -7.39 -2.52 9.61
CA VAL A 185 -7.16 -2.59 11.06
C VAL A 185 -7.12 -1.17 11.62
N GLY A 186 -8.19 -0.79 12.30
CA GLY A 186 -8.35 0.55 12.85
C GLY A 186 -7.60 0.69 14.17
N VAL A 187 -8.07 -0.06 15.16
CA VAL A 187 -7.53 -0.06 16.53
C VAL A 187 -6.87 -1.39 16.82
N VAL A 188 -5.66 -1.35 17.36
CA VAL A 188 -4.88 -2.49 17.86
C VAL A 188 -4.86 -2.41 19.37
N ARG A 189 -5.30 -3.49 20.03
CA ARG A 189 -5.39 -3.58 21.49
C ARG A 189 -4.70 -4.82 22.01
N TYR A 190 -4.22 -4.72 23.24
CA TYR A 190 -3.82 -5.84 24.07
C TYR A 190 -4.70 -5.84 25.32
N GLY A 191 -5.78 -6.62 25.29
CA GLY A 191 -6.81 -6.60 26.32
C GLY A 191 -7.45 -5.21 26.43
N LYS A 192 -7.26 -4.53 27.58
CA LYS A 192 -7.83 -3.19 27.82
C LYS A 192 -6.99 -2.05 27.24
N ARG A 193 -5.74 -2.30 26.86
CA ARG A 193 -4.78 -1.28 26.45
C ARG A 193 -4.84 -1.06 24.94
N VAL A 194 -4.88 0.19 24.51
CA VAL A 194 -4.72 0.57 23.10
C VAL A 194 -3.22 0.65 22.81
N ILE A 195 -2.80 -0.07 21.77
CA ILE A 195 -1.41 -0.07 21.27
C ILE A 195 -1.27 0.94 20.15
N ASP A 196 -2.22 0.93 19.22
CA ASP A 196 -2.29 1.83 18.08
C ASP A 196 -3.75 2.08 17.66
N ASP A 197 -4.13 3.31 17.37
CA ASP A 197 -5.46 3.69 16.87
C ASP A 197 -5.40 4.64 15.66
N VAL A 198 -4.22 4.82 15.06
CA VAL A 198 -4.05 5.71 13.90
C VAL A 198 -4.73 5.09 12.67
N THR A 199 -5.65 5.84 12.07
CA THR A 199 -6.41 5.41 10.87
C THR A 199 -6.35 6.42 9.74
N GLU A 200 -6.18 7.70 10.05
CA GLU A 200 -6.06 8.75 9.06
C GLU A 200 -4.79 8.54 8.24
N GLY A 201 -4.92 8.63 6.91
CA GLY A 201 -3.83 8.40 5.99
C GLY A 201 -3.35 6.95 5.92
N VAL A 202 -3.92 6.00 6.68
CA VAL A 202 -3.51 4.59 6.59
C VAL A 202 -4.24 3.90 5.44
N LYS A 203 -3.48 3.30 4.53
CA LYS A 203 -3.95 2.45 3.43
C LYS A 203 -4.13 1.01 3.91
N PHE A 204 -3.13 0.47 4.59
CA PHE A 204 -3.09 -0.90 5.09
C PHE A 204 -2.31 -0.98 6.41
N LYS A 205 -2.63 -1.96 7.26
CA LYS A 205 -1.99 -2.14 8.56
C LYS A 205 -1.87 -3.63 8.87
N GLU A 206 -0.68 -4.05 9.29
CA GLU A 206 -0.39 -5.40 9.80
C GLU A 206 0.12 -5.32 11.22
N VAL A 207 -0.23 -6.35 12.00
CA VAL A 207 0.18 -6.46 13.40
C VAL A 207 0.87 -7.78 13.61
N LEU A 208 2.15 -7.74 13.95
CA LEU A 208 2.95 -8.89 14.32
C LEU A 208 3.06 -8.97 15.84
N VAL A 209 2.77 -10.13 16.41
CA VAL A 209 2.95 -10.43 17.82
C VAL A 209 4.03 -11.51 17.96
N ASP A 210 5.09 -11.21 18.72
CA ASP A 210 6.15 -12.16 19.04
C ASP A 210 6.26 -12.34 20.56
N GLU A 211 6.22 -13.59 21.01
CA GLU A 211 6.29 -13.98 22.43
C GLU A 211 7.56 -14.79 22.74
N ARG A 212 8.44 -15.01 21.75
CA ARG A 212 9.57 -15.96 21.87
C ARG A 212 10.65 -15.48 22.83
N ARG A 213 10.84 -14.18 22.99
CA ARG A 213 11.88 -13.55 23.83
C ARG A 213 11.31 -12.53 24.82
N GLY A 214 10.04 -12.67 25.14
CA GLY A 214 9.21 -11.61 25.72
C GLY A 214 8.16 -11.18 24.71
N LEU A 215 7.12 -10.49 25.21
CA LEU A 215 5.99 -10.04 24.41
C LEU A 215 6.31 -8.71 23.73
N THR A 216 6.41 -8.74 22.41
CA THR A 216 6.49 -7.57 21.55
C THR A 216 5.31 -7.53 20.59
N ILE A 217 4.90 -6.32 20.23
CA ILE A 217 3.90 -6.06 19.20
C ILE A 217 4.53 -5.09 18.21
N GLU A 218 4.66 -5.53 16.97
CA GLU A 218 5.09 -4.69 15.86
C GLU A 218 3.86 -4.29 15.04
N VAL A 219 3.72 -3.00 14.74
CA VAL A 219 2.64 -2.47 13.91
C VAL A 219 3.28 -1.84 12.67
N ALA A 220 3.01 -2.43 11.51
CA ALA A 220 3.41 -1.89 10.21
C ALA A 220 2.22 -1.14 9.61
N ARG A 221 2.36 0.16 9.37
CA ARG A 221 1.36 1.02 8.73
C ARG A 221 1.84 1.42 7.34
N PHE A 222 1.07 1.10 6.33
CA PHE A 222 1.27 1.61 4.97
C PHE A 222 0.38 2.83 4.79
N MET A 223 0.99 3.95 4.48
CA MET A 223 0.35 5.24 4.43
C MET A 223 -0.06 5.58 2.99
N LYS A 224 -1.04 6.48 2.84
CA LYS A 224 -1.55 6.97 1.55
C LYS A 224 -0.59 7.94 0.85
N ASN A 225 0.49 8.34 1.51
CA ASN A 225 1.62 9.00 0.86
C ASN A 225 2.70 7.99 0.43
N GLY A 226 2.44 6.69 0.57
CA GLY A 226 3.40 5.64 0.24
C GLY A 226 4.51 5.43 1.25
N ASP A 227 4.44 6.03 2.43
CA ASP A 227 5.35 5.69 3.52
C ASP A 227 4.95 4.36 4.18
N LEU A 228 5.97 3.62 4.62
CA LEU A 228 5.87 2.51 5.56
C LEU A 228 6.36 2.99 6.92
N VAL A 229 5.47 3.01 7.90
CA VAL A 229 5.81 3.31 9.29
C VAL A 229 5.77 2.02 10.09
N ASN A 230 6.92 1.57 10.57
CA ASN A 230 7.07 0.42 11.45
C ASN A 230 7.24 0.87 12.90
N LEU A 231 6.42 0.33 13.79
CA LEU A 231 6.43 0.65 15.21
C LEU A 231 6.68 -0.62 16.01
N GLU A 232 7.63 -0.58 16.92
CA GLU A 232 7.89 -1.70 17.83
C GLU A 232 7.46 -1.33 19.25
N TYR A 233 6.58 -2.14 19.83
CA TYR A 233 6.14 -2.00 21.22
C TYR A 233 6.62 -3.19 22.04
N LYS A 234 7.17 -2.93 23.22
CA LYS A 234 7.63 -3.97 24.14
C LYS A 234 6.83 -3.94 25.44
N PHE A 235 6.44 -5.12 25.91
CA PHE A 235 5.77 -5.26 27.20
C PHE A 235 6.75 -5.06 28.37
N VAL A 236 6.46 -4.11 29.25
CA VAL A 236 7.30 -3.71 30.39
C VAL A 236 6.73 -4.24 31.73
N GLY A 237 5.43 -4.51 31.81
CA GLY A 237 4.79 -5.00 33.04
C GLY A 237 3.27 -4.82 33.05
N GLU A 238 2.59 -5.39 34.04
CA GLU A 238 1.12 -5.29 34.14
C GLU A 238 0.62 -3.88 34.45
N ASN A 239 1.44 -3.04 35.11
CA ASN A 239 1.09 -1.66 35.45
C ASN A 239 1.45 -0.70 34.31
N GLU A 240 2.65 -0.86 33.74
CA GLU A 240 3.21 -0.02 32.69
C GLU A 240 2.62 -0.38 31.32
N GLY A 241 2.45 -1.68 31.03
CA GLY A 241 1.96 -2.22 29.77
C GLY A 241 3.01 -2.23 28.69
N PHE A 242 2.76 -1.47 27.63
CA PHE A 242 3.63 -1.42 26.45
C PHE A 242 4.30 -0.06 26.34
N GLU A 243 5.58 -0.09 26.02
CA GLU A 243 6.39 1.07 25.70
C GLU A 243 6.76 1.02 24.22
N LEU A 244 6.66 2.16 23.52
CA LEU A 244 7.16 2.31 22.16
C LEU A 244 8.69 2.32 22.20
N VAL A 245 9.32 1.35 21.55
CA VAL A 245 10.78 1.16 21.52
C VAL A 245 11.39 1.85 20.31
N SER A 246 10.75 1.73 19.15
CA SER A 246 11.23 2.30 17.90
C SER A 246 10.07 2.73 17.00
N GLU A 247 10.34 3.75 16.19
CA GLU A 247 9.49 4.21 15.09
C GLU A 247 10.41 4.45 13.89
N GLU A 248 10.24 3.62 12.86
CA GLU A 248 11.01 3.69 11.63
C GLU A 248 10.07 4.04 10.48
N CYS A 249 10.41 5.10 9.74
CA CYS A 249 9.68 5.52 8.56
C CYS A 249 10.56 5.29 7.33
N ASN A 250 10.09 4.40 6.44
CA ASN A 250 10.74 4.08 5.18
C ASN A 250 9.78 4.40 4.03
N LEU A 251 10.30 4.64 2.82
CA LEU A 251 9.42 4.67 1.65
C LEU A 251 8.98 3.24 1.35
N ALA A 252 7.68 2.98 1.29
CA ALA A 252 7.17 1.67 0.87
C ALA A 252 7.45 1.45 -0.63
N TYR A 253 7.50 2.56 -1.37
CA TYR A 253 7.85 2.66 -2.77
C TYR A 253 9.21 3.36 -2.84
N GLU A 254 10.29 2.65 -2.55
CA GLU A 254 11.58 3.14 -3.01
C GLU A 254 11.53 3.08 -4.53
N GLU A 255 11.59 4.27 -5.16
CA GLU A 255 11.74 4.39 -6.61
C GLU A 255 12.88 3.49 -7.05
N VAL A 256 12.49 2.50 -7.84
CA VAL A 256 13.40 1.58 -8.51
C VAL A 256 13.92 2.28 -9.71
#